data_AF-A0A959BQG4-F1
#
_entry.id   AF-A0A959BQG4-F1
#
_cell.length_a   1.000
_cell.length_b   1.000
_cell.length_c   1.000
_cell.angle_alpha   90.00
_cell.angle_beta   90.00
_cell.angle_gamma   90.00
#
_symmetry.space_group_name_H-M   'P 1'
#
loop_
_entity.id
_entity.type
_entity.pdbx_description
1 polymer ?
#
loop_
_entity_poly.entity_id
_entity_poly.type
_entity_poly.pdbx_seq_one_letter_code
_entity_poly.pdbx_strand_id
1 'polypeptide(L)'
;QLEQPYRPGGWTARQVIHHVADSHLNAYIRFKLILTEEKPVIKPYNEKAWAELEDTRKTPLEASLQILEGVHERWTTLLESIQGEDWQRTGFHPEQQREISLFEFLALYSWHSRHHLEHVELVLRTKAGPA
;
A
#
# COMPACT_ATOMS: atom_id res chain seq x y z
N GLN A 1 -15.05 -6.76 -14.98
CA GLN A 1 -13.74 -7.18 -14.45
C GLN A 1 -13.44 -6.44 -13.17
N LEU A 2 -13.52 -5.11 -13.14
CA LEU A 2 -13.21 -4.33 -11.93
C LEU A 2 -14.05 -4.71 -10.70
N GLU A 3 -15.32 -5.07 -10.89
CA GLU A 3 -16.20 -5.52 -9.80
C GLU A 3 -16.10 -7.02 -9.48
N GLN A 4 -15.23 -7.77 -10.16
CA GLN A 4 -15.04 -9.19 -9.87
C GLN A 4 -14.06 -9.35 -8.71
N PRO A 5 -14.38 -10.21 -7.73
CA PRO A 5 -13.49 -10.49 -6.62
C PRO A 5 -12.31 -11.36 -7.08
N TYR A 6 -11.11 -11.11 -6.54
CA TYR A 6 -9.90 -11.89 -6.88
C TYR A 6 -9.92 -13.32 -6.32
N ARG A 7 -10.81 -13.59 -5.36
CA ARG A 7 -11.12 -14.92 -4.79
C ARG A 7 -12.51 -14.89 -4.15
N PRO A 8 -13.15 -16.04 -3.86
CA PRO A 8 -14.40 -16.07 -3.10
C PRO A 8 -14.29 -15.31 -1.76
N GLY A 9 -15.19 -14.34 -1.54
CA GLY A 9 -15.17 -13.47 -0.36
C GLY A 9 -14.00 -12.47 -0.29
N GLY A 10 -13.17 -12.38 -1.33
CA GLY A 10 -12.10 -11.39 -1.46
C GLY A 10 -12.61 -10.07 -2.03
N TRP A 11 -11.73 -9.07 -2.00
CA TRP A 11 -12.00 -7.77 -2.60
C TRP A 11 -12.13 -7.83 -4.13
N THR A 12 -12.88 -6.88 -4.67
CA THR A 12 -12.92 -6.63 -6.12
C THR A 12 -11.59 -6.05 -6.61
N ALA A 13 -11.30 -6.18 -7.90
CA ALA A 13 -10.11 -5.54 -8.48
C ALA A 13 -10.12 -4.01 -8.26
N ARG A 14 -11.29 -3.36 -8.30
CA ARG A 14 -11.45 -1.95 -7.93
C ARG A 14 -10.99 -1.67 -6.50
N GLN A 15 -11.51 -2.43 -5.53
CA GLN A 15 -11.14 -2.30 -4.13
C GLN A 15 -9.64 -2.51 -3.92
N VAL A 16 -9.04 -3.48 -4.60
CA VAL A 16 -7.58 -3.72 -4.55
C VAL A 16 -6.80 -2.51 -5.06
N ILE A 17 -7.20 -1.90 -6.18
CA ILE A 17 -6.49 -0.77 -6.77
C ILE A 17 -6.57 0.47 -5.87
N HIS A 18 -7.76 0.79 -5.33
CA HIS A 18 -7.91 1.90 -4.39
C HIS A 18 -7.14 1.65 -3.08
N HIS A 19 -7.19 0.43 -2.55
CA HIS A 19 -6.41 0.04 -1.36
C HIS A 19 -4.91 0.25 -1.53
N VAL A 20 -4.36 -0.06 -2.71
CA VAL A 20 -2.93 0.15 -2.96
C VAL A 20 -2.57 1.64 -2.85
N ALA A 21 -3.43 2.55 -3.36
CA ALA A 21 -3.23 3.98 -3.18
C ALA A 21 -3.28 4.40 -1.69
N ASP A 22 -4.30 3.97 -0.95
CA ASP A 22 -4.45 4.29 0.49
C ASP A 22 -3.28 3.76 1.32
N SER A 23 -2.88 2.52 1.06
CA SER A 23 -1.79 1.85 1.76
C SER A 23 -0.46 2.57 1.52
N HIS A 24 -0.20 3.02 0.29
CA HIS A 24 1.04 3.70 -0.08
C HIS A 24 1.10 5.15 0.42
N LEU A 25 -0.04 5.85 0.48
CA LEU A 25 -0.13 7.15 1.16
C LEU A 25 0.23 7.02 2.65
N ASN A 26 -0.35 6.03 3.33
CA ASN A 26 -0.03 5.74 4.72
C ASN A 26 1.45 5.35 4.90
N ALA A 27 1.99 4.53 4.01
CA ALA A 27 3.39 4.15 4.00
C ALA A 27 4.31 5.37 3.91
N TYR A 28 4.10 6.22 2.91
CA TYR A 28 4.88 7.41 2.68
C TYR A 28 4.86 8.36 3.90
N ILE A 29 3.70 8.54 4.54
CA ILE A 29 3.59 9.31 5.78
C ILE A 29 4.41 8.66 6.90
N ARG A 30 4.33 7.34 7.07
CA ARG A 30 5.10 6.60 8.10
C ARG A 30 6.61 6.72 7.91
N PHE A 31 7.09 6.66 6.66
CA PHE A 31 8.50 6.92 6.36
C PHE A 31 8.94 8.28 6.86
N LYS A 32 8.15 9.33 6.58
CA LYS A 32 8.46 10.67 7.07
C LYS A 32 8.47 10.77 8.58
N LEU A 33 7.45 10.24 9.25
CA LEU A 33 7.38 10.24 10.72
C LEU A 33 8.60 9.55 11.33
N ILE A 34 8.98 8.37 10.85
CA ILE A 34 10.13 7.62 11.37
C ILE A 34 11.44 8.38 11.12
N LEU A 35 11.57 9.08 9.99
CA LEU A 35 12.75 9.90 9.69
C LEU A 35 12.84 11.15 10.57
N THR A 36 11.72 11.71 11.02
CA THR A 36 11.69 13.01 11.73
C THR A 36 11.42 12.94 13.22
N GLU A 37 10.96 11.79 13.73
CA GLU A 37 10.59 11.60 15.13
C GLU A 37 11.43 10.50 15.79
N GLU A 38 11.54 10.55 17.12
CA GLU A 38 12.18 9.50 17.90
C GLU A 38 11.16 8.39 18.18
N LYS A 39 11.31 7.26 17.49
CA LYS A 39 10.50 6.04 17.66
C LYS A 39 8.98 6.29 17.68
N PRO A 40 8.40 6.92 16.63
CA PRO A 40 6.98 7.22 16.60
C PRO A 40 6.12 5.96 16.68
N VAL A 41 4.97 6.07 17.34
CA VAL A 41 3.94 5.03 17.28
C VAL A 41 3.18 5.17 15.97
N ILE A 42 3.26 4.14 15.15
CA ILE A 42 2.64 4.12 13.83
C ILE A 42 1.13 4.01 14.00
N LYS A 43 0.39 4.89 13.30
CA LYS A 43 -1.07 4.85 13.28
C LYS A 43 -1.57 3.71 12.37
N PRO A 44 -2.30 2.72 12.92
CA PRO A 44 -3.00 1.73 12.11
C PRO A 44 -4.25 2.33 11.48
N TYR A 45 -4.80 1.63 10.49
CA TYR A 45 -6.08 1.96 9.88
C TYR A 45 -6.81 0.67 9.53
N ASN A 46 -8.14 0.72 9.54
CA ASN A 46 -8.97 -0.43 9.22
C ASN A 46 -9.16 -0.53 7.70
N GLU A 47 -8.21 -1.16 7.00
CA GLU A 47 -8.22 -1.34 5.54
C GLU A 47 -9.52 -1.96 5.02
N LYS A 48 -10.12 -2.90 5.78
CA LYS A 48 -11.40 -3.52 5.40
C LYS A 48 -12.54 -2.53 5.44
N ALA A 49 -12.58 -1.66 6.44
CA ALA A 49 -13.60 -0.61 6.50
C ALA A 49 -13.40 0.42 5.38
N TRP A 50 -12.15 0.77 5.05
CA TRP A 50 -11.82 1.73 3.98
C TRP A 50 -12.24 1.19 2.60
N ALA A 51 -12.00 -0.10 2.35
CA ALA A 51 -12.41 -0.76 1.11
C ALA A 51 -13.94 -0.77 0.89
N GLU A 52 -14.73 -0.58 1.94
CA GLU A 52 -16.20 -0.54 1.88
C GLU A 52 -16.77 0.89 1.78
N LEU A 53 -15.92 1.92 1.83
CA LEU A 53 -16.35 3.31 1.68
C LEU A 53 -16.83 3.61 0.26
N GLU A 54 -17.66 4.64 0.16
CA GLU A 54 -18.37 4.96 -1.06
C GLU A 54 -17.44 5.48 -2.17
N ASP A 55 -16.37 6.18 -1.80
CA ASP A 55 -15.35 6.64 -2.73
C ASP A 55 -14.60 5.44 -3.35
N THR A 56 -14.25 4.41 -2.58
CA THR A 56 -13.68 3.17 -3.11
C THR A 56 -14.60 2.48 -4.11
N ARG A 57 -15.92 2.59 -3.93
CA ARG A 57 -16.90 1.94 -4.82
C ARG A 57 -17.17 2.72 -6.10
N LYS A 58 -17.11 4.06 -6.05
CA LYS A 58 -17.59 4.93 -7.14
C LYS A 58 -16.49 5.68 -7.88
N THR A 59 -15.34 5.91 -7.27
CA THR A 59 -14.31 6.76 -7.87
C THR A 59 -13.70 6.07 -9.09
N PRO A 60 -13.49 6.80 -10.21
CA PRO A 60 -12.71 6.29 -11.33
C PRO A 60 -11.31 5.86 -10.88
N LEU A 61 -10.78 4.79 -11.47
CA LEU A 61 -9.48 4.23 -11.05
C LEU A 61 -8.34 5.22 -11.29
N GLU A 62 -8.50 6.10 -12.28
CA GLU A 62 -7.56 7.13 -12.68
C GLU A 62 -7.13 7.99 -11.48
N ALA A 63 -8.04 8.27 -10.54
CA ALA A 63 -7.71 9.03 -9.34
C ALA A 63 -6.67 8.31 -8.48
N SER A 64 -6.83 7.00 -8.25
CA SER A 64 -5.86 6.21 -7.49
C SER A 64 -4.57 5.98 -8.26
N LEU A 65 -4.62 5.84 -9.58
CA LEU A 65 -3.42 5.73 -10.41
C LEU A 65 -2.58 7.01 -10.37
N GLN A 66 -3.22 8.19 -10.43
CA GLN A 66 -2.54 9.48 -10.29
C GLN A 66 -1.95 9.67 -8.89
N ILE A 67 -2.65 9.24 -7.84
CA ILE A 67 -2.11 9.22 -6.48
C ILE A 67 -0.88 8.34 -6.42
N LEU A 68 -0.94 7.13 -7.00
CA LEU A 68 0.16 6.19 -6.99
C LEU A 68 1.38 6.73 -7.73
N GLU A 69 1.18 7.32 -8.91
CA GLU A 69 2.25 7.96 -9.68
C GLU A 69 2.93 9.07 -8.87
N GLY A 70 2.16 10.02 -8.35
CA GLY A 70 2.71 11.15 -7.60
C GLY A 70 3.30 10.76 -6.23
N VAL A 71 2.70 9.81 -5.52
CA VAL A 71 3.25 9.36 -4.23
C VAL A 71 4.52 8.55 -4.45
N HIS A 72 4.59 7.69 -5.48
CA HIS A 72 5.82 6.93 -5.76
C HIS A 72 6.94 7.85 -6.24
N GLU A 73 6.68 8.86 -7.07
CA GLU A 73 7.70 9.85 -7.46
C GLU A 73 8.33 10.54 -6.24
N ARG A 74 7.50 11.00 -5.31
CA ARG A 74 7.98 11.63 -4.07
C ARG A 74 8.64 10.65 -3.13
N TRP A 75 8.11 9.43 -3.05
CA TRP A 75 8.59 8.43 -2.12
C TRP A 75 9.92 7.85 -2.59
N THR A 76 10.11 7.55 -3.86
CA THR A 76 11.43 7.12 -4.40
C THR A 76 12.47 8.21 -4.22
N THR A 77 12.14 9.47 -4.52
CA THR A 77 13.04 10.62 -4.24
C THR A 77 13.44 10.66 -2.76
N LEU A 78 12.51 10.41 -1.84
CA LEU A 78 12.80 10.31 -0.41
C LEU A 78 13.72 9.13 -0.12
N LEU A 79 13.39 7.93 -0.61
CA LEU A 79 14.15 6.69 -0.36
C LEU A 79 15.60 6.81 -0.85
N GLU A 80 15.82 7.42 -2.01
CA GLU A 80 17.16 7.67 -2.57
C GLU A 80 17.98 8.66 -1.73
N SER A 81 17.33 9.50 -0.93
CA SER A 81 18.02 10.46 -0.04
C SER A 81 18.45 9.86 1.31
N ILE A 82 17.88 8.72 1.71
CA ILE A 82 18.13 8.10 3.03
C ILE A 82 19.56 7.56 3.09
N GLN A 83 20.33 8.02 4.08
CA GLN A 83 21.71 7.60 4.30
C GLN A 83 21.78 6.29 5.09
N GLY A 84 22.92 5.60 5.02
CA GLY A 84 23.07 4.21 5.49
C GLY A 84 22.52 3.92 6.89
N GLU A 85 22.86 4.74 7.88
CA GLU A 85 22.39 4.53 9.27
C GLU A 85 20.92 4.92 9.47
N ASP A 86 20.38 5.86 8.70
CA ASP A 86 18.98 6.28 8.80
C ASP A 86 18.02 5.14 8.44
N TRP A 87 18.45 4.19 7.61
CA TRP A 87 17.66 2.97 7.32
C TRP A 87 17.35 2.12 8.56
N GLN A 88 18.15 2.25 9.62
CA GLN A 88 17.95 1.56 10.90
C GLN A 88 16.99 2.29 11.83
N ARG A 89 16.53 3.51 11.49
CA ARG A 89 15.50 4.20 12.27
C ARG A 89 14.22 3.37 12.29
N THR A 90 13.56 3.37 13.44
CA THR A 90 12.39 2.52 13.72
C THR A 90 11.16 3.34 14.11
N GLY A 91 9.99 2.76 13.87
CA GLY A 91 8.73 3.14 14.50
C GLY A 91 8.12 1.95 15.22
N PHE A 92 7.30 2.18 16.23
CA PHE A 92 6.59 1.12 16.94
C PHE A 92 5.28 0.78 16.22
N HIS A 93 5.10 -0.49 15.83
CA HIS A 93 3.87 -0.98 15.20
C HIS A 93 2.93 -1.57 16.27
N PRO A 94 1.85 -0.87 16.66
CA PRO A 94 1.05 -1.29 17.80
C PRO A 94 0.29 -2.60 17.55
N GLU A 95 -0.09 -2.93 16.32
CA GLU A 95 -0.76 -4.23 16.07
C GLU A 95 0.21 -5.42 16.08
N GLN A 96 1.48 -5.22 15.73
CA GLN A 96 2.51 -6.27 15.75
C GLN A 96 3.28 -6.31 17.07
N GLN A 97 3.06 -5.34 17.96
CA GLN A 97 3.74 -5.20 19.25
C GLN A 97 5.28 -5.24 19.14
N ARG A 98 5.83 -4.59 18.11
CA ARG A 98 7.27 -4.54 17.85
C ARG A 98 7.70 -3.26 17.15
N GLU A 99 8.99 -2.95 17.23
CA GLU A 99 9.62 -1.99 16.35
C GLU A 99 9.75 -2.56 14.94
N ILE A 100 9.64 -1.67 13.94
CA ILE A 100 9.87 -1.97 12.53
C ILE A 100 10.76 -0.87 11.95
N SER A 101 11.84 -1.27 11.28
CA SER A 101 12.79 -0.35 10.65
C SER A 101 12.28 0.19 9.31
N LEU A 102 12.86 1.30 8.85
CA LEU A 102 12.63 1.81 7.48
C LEU A 102 13.01 0.77 6.42
N PHE A 103 14.08 0.01 6.65
CA PHE A 103 14.51 -1.06 5.74
C PHE A 103 13.47 -2.18 5.63
N GLU A 104 12.95 -2.64 6.77
CA GLU A 104 11.87 -3.64 6.79
C GLU A 104 10.60 -3.11 6.10
N PHE A 105 10.25 -1.83 6.31
CA PHE A 105 9.13 -1.23 5.62
C PHE A 105 9.32 -1.20 4.11
N LEU A 106 10.50 -0.84 3.62
CA LEU A 106 10.78 -0.86 2.17
C LEU A 106 10.58 -2.27 1.59
N ALA A 107 11.13 -3.29 2.26
CA ALA A 107 10.97 -4.67 1.82
C ALA A 107 9.49 -5.10 1.83
N LEU A 108 8.75 -4.74 2.88
CA LEU A 108 7.32 -5.03 2.99
C LEU A 108 6.51 -4.39 1.85
N TYR A 109 6.77 -3.13 1.52
CA TYR A 109 6.00 -2.43 0.48
C TYR A 109 6.40 -2.82 -0.96
N SER A 110 7.64 -3.26 -1.15
CA SER A 110 8.06 -3.93 -2.40
C SER A 110 7.29 -5.25 -2.61
N TRP A 111 7.16 -6.07 -1.56
CA TRP A 111 6.33 -7.28 -1.60
C TRP A 111 4.84 -6.94 -1.80
N HIS A 112 4.30 -5.98 -1.04
CA HIS A 112 2.90 -5.58 -1.07
C HIS A 112 2.44 -5.17 -2.47
N SER A 113 3.27 -4.39 -3.17
CA SER A 113 3.03 -3.97 -4.55
C SER A 113 2.85 -5.17 -5.49
N ARG A 114 3.81 -6.11 -5.45
CA ARG A 114 3.79 -7.33 -6.28
C ARG A 114 2.61 -8.23 -5.92
N HIS A 115 2.35 -8.38 -4.63
CA HIS A 115 1.27 -9.20 -4.11
C HIS A 115 -0.10 -8.74 -4.62
N HIS A 116 -0.38 -7.42 -4.57
CA HIS A 116 -1.64 -6.89 -5.04
C HIS A 116 -1.75 -6.81 -6.57
N LEU A 117 -0.62 -6.63 -7.28
CA LEU A 117 -0.62 -6.75 -8.74
C LEU A 117 -1.06 -8.15 -9.17
N GLU A 118 -0.54 -9.21 -8.56
CA GLU A 118 -0.96 -10.59 -8.86
C GLU A 118 -2.46 -10.82 -8.61
N HIS A 119 -3.04 -10.20 -7.58
CA HIS A 119 -4.49 -10.28 -7.36
C HIS A 119 -5.30 -9.64 -8.50
N VAL A 120 -4.86 -8.49 -9.03
CA VAL A 120 -5.50 -7.86 -10.19
C VAL A 120 -5.32 -8.74 -11.43
N GLU A 121 -4.12 -9.27 -11.66
CA GLU A 121 -3.84 -10.15 -12.78
C GLU A 121 -4.66 -11.44 -12.76
N LEU A 122 -4.90 -12.04 -11.59
CA LEU A 122 -5.78 -13.19 -11.44
C LEU A 122 -7.19 -12.88 -11.97
N VAL A 123 -7.75 -11.72 -11.62
CA VAL A 123 -9.07 -11.28 -12.11
C VAL A 123 -9.06 -11.12 -13.64
N LEU A 124 -7.98 -10.58 -14.21
CA LEU A 124 -7.86 -10.41 -15.66
C LEU A 124 -7.73 -11.74 -16.39
N ARG A 125 -6.91 -12.67 -15.88
CA ARG A 125 -6.67 -14.01 -16.44
C ARG A 125 -7.91 -14.90 -16.40
N THR A 126 -8.71 -14.83 -15.33
CA THR A 126 -9.94 -15.64 -15.18
C THR A 126 -10.97 -15.37 -16.30
N LYS A 127 -10.90 -14.22 -16.98
CA LYS A 127 -11.77 -13.91 -18.13
C LYS A 127 -11.20 -14.40 -19.48
N ALA A 128 -9.89 -14.59 -19.60
CA ALA A 128 -9.27 -14.95 -20.88
C ALA A 128 -9.63 -16.36 -21.36
N GLY A 129 -10.21 -17.20 -20.49
CA GLY A 129 -10.33 -18.65 -20.74
C GLY A 129 -8.95 -19.32 -20.70
N PRO A 130 -8.87 -20.66 -20.51
CA PRO A 130 -7.62 -21.35 -20.78
C PRO A 130 -7.25 -21.13 -22.24
N ALA A 131 -6.02 -20.66 -22.48
CA ALA A 131 -5.41 -20.65 -23.81
C ALA A 131 -5.29 -22.07 -24.38
#